data_AF-A0A1R3GI09-F1
#
_entry.id   AF-A0A1R3GI09-F1
#
_cell.length_a   1.000
_cell.length_b   1.000
_cell.length_c   1.000
_cell.angle_alpha   90.00
_cell.angle_beta   90.00
_cell.angle_gamma   90.00
#
_symmetry.space_group_name_H-M   'P 1'
#
loop_
_entity.id
_entity.type
_entity.pdbx_description
1 polymer ?
#
loop_
_entity_poly.entity_id
_entity_poly.type
_entity_poly.pdbx_seq_one_letter_code
_entity_poly.pdbx_strand_id
1 'polypeptide(L)'
;MAFQAGMNPPGGVWQDTNKDHTAGFSIMADNFPIDYRDFLIYNTSGFVASLSIILLLISGLPLKRRVFMWILMIIMWVAITAMALTYVKAISVFTPDHQYAAALKVIVIGQLVWSGLMLLLLLGYIEIKLLTKVWFPS
;
A
#
# COMPACT_ATOMS: atom_id res chain seq x y z
N MET A 1 9.28 2.08 5.21
CA MET A 1 9.44 0.84 4.42
C MET A 1 9.52 1.14 2.92
N ALA A 2 8.56 1.87 2.32
CA ALA A 2 8.59 2.15 0.88
C ALA A 2 9.89 2.78 0.36
N PHE A 3 10.44 3.77 1.07
CA PHE A 3 11.74 4.37 0.70
C PHE A 3 12.87 3.33 0.62
N GLN A 4 12.96 2.44 1.61
CA GLN A 4 13.99 1.39 1.61
C GLN A 4 13.80 0.39 0.47
N ALA A 5 12.56 0.02 0.14
CA ALA A 5 12.24 -0.89 -0.95
C ALA A 5 12.48 -0.27 -2.34
N GLY A 6 12.39 1.06 -2.46
CA GLY A 6 12.77 1.77 -3.68
C GLY A 6 14.29 1.85 -3.88
N MET A 7 15.03 2.03 -2.80
CA MET A 7 16.51 2.08 -2.84
C MET A 7 17.16 0.69 -2.92
N ASN A 8 16.46 -0.34 -2.44
CA ASN A 8 16.87 -1.74 -2.51
C ASN A 8 15.77 -2.53 -3.19
N PRO A 9 15.76 -2.57 -4.53
CA PRO A 9 14.70 -3.22 -5.28
C PRO A 9 14.63 -4.71 -4.94
N PRO A 10 13.45 -5.33 -5.07
CA PRO A 10 13.31 -6.79 -5.00
C PRO A 10 14.28 -7.43 -6.02
N GLY A 11 15.08 -8.40 -5.58
CA GLY A 11 16.12 -9.04 -6.40
C GLY A 11 17.49 -8.42 -6.19
N GLY A 12 17.55 -7.22 -5.61
CA GLY A 12 18.78 -6.46 -5.46
C GLY A 12 19.22 -5.82 -6.77
N VAL A 13 20.48 -5.39 -6.77
CA VAL A 13 21.12 -4.75 -7.92
C VAL A 13 22.28 -5.62 -8.40
N TRP A 14 22.60 -5.51 -9.68
CA TRP A 14 23.80 -6.14 -10.24
C TRP A 14 25.05 -5.66 -9.53
N GLN A 15 25.98 -6.57 -9.24
CA GLN A 15 27.23 -6.26 -8.53
C GLN A 15 28.41 -6.02 -9.48
N ASP A 16 28.28 -6.44 -10.74
CA ASP A 16 29.27 -6.32 -11.79
C ASP A 16 28.65 -5.76 -13.08
N THR A 17 29.50 -5.36 -14.03
CA THR A 17 29.08 -4.86 -15.34
C THR A 17 29.55 -5.83 -16.41
N ASN A 18 28.66 -6.26 -17.30
CA ASN A 18 28.97 -7.07 -18.47
C ASN A 18 28.15 -6.58 -19.69
N LYS A 19 28.13 -7.33 -20.80
CA LYS A 19 27.38 -6.96 -22.01
C LYS A 19 25.87 -6.87 -21.80
N ASP A 20 25.32 -7.65 -20.88
CA ASP A 20 23.87 -7.78 -20.68
C ASP A 20 23.33 -6.94 -19.51
N HIS A 21 24.19 -6.50 -18.59
CA HIS A 21 23.79 -5.78 -17.38
C HIS A 21 24.86 -4.81 -16.86
N THR A 22 24.41 -3.78 -16.12
CA THR A 22 25.30 -2.75 -15.54
C THR A 22 25.25 -2.79 -14.02
N ALA A 23 26.41 -2.73 -13.37
CA ALA A 23 26.50 -2.69 -11.90
C ALA A 23 25.67 -1.53 -11.33
N GLY A 24 24.92 -1.81 -10.26
CA GLY A 24 24.02 -0.86 -9.60
C GLY A 24 22.64 -0.74 -10.23
N PHE A 25 22.38 -1.34 -11.41
CA PHE A 25 21.03 -1.40 -11.96
C PHE A 25 20.23 -2.52 -11.29
N SER A 26 18.93 -2.30 -11.17
CA SER A 26 17.99 -3.24 -10.56
C SER A 26 17.91 -4.52 -11.39
N ILE A 27 18.16 -5.67 -10.78
CA ILE A 27 18.02 -6.99 -11.43
C ILE A 27 16.57 -7.20 -11.91
N MET A 28 15.60 -6.70 -11.13
CA MET A 28 14.19 -6.75 -11.49
C MET A 28 13.85 -5.84 -12.68
N ALA A 29 14.56 -4.71 -12.86
CA ALA A 29 14.32 -3.82 -14.01
C ALA A 29 14.77 -4.45 -15.32
N ASP A 30 15.90 -5.17 -15.32
CA ASP A 30 16.43 -5.82 -16.53
C ASP A 30 15.63 -7.08 -16.90
N ASN A 31 15.28 -7.92 -15.92
CA ASN A 31 14.59 -9.18 -16.17
C ASN A 31 13.06 -9.04 -16.28
N PHE A 32 12.46 -8.10 -15.54
CA PHE A 32 11.00 -7.93 -15.43
C PHE A 32 10.61 -6.44 -15.49
N PRO A 33 10.85 -5.74 -16.61
CA PRO A 33 10.69 -4.29 -16.71
C PRO A 33 9.26 -3.80 -16.43
N ILE A 34 8.25 -4.58 -16.81
CA ILE A 34 6.84 -4.25 -16.58
C ILE A 34 6.52 -4.32 -15.08
N ASP A 35 6.87 -5.43 -14.42
CA ASP A 35 6.61 -5.61 -12.99
C ASP A 35 7.44 -4.66 -12.13
N TYR A 36 8.66 -4.33 -12.55
CA TYR A 36 9.48 -3.29 -11.91
C TYR A 36 8.81 -1.93 -11.94
N ARG A 37 8.25 -1.53 -13.09
CA ARG A 37 7.55 -0.26 -13.24
C ARG A 37 6.30 -0.21 -12.36
N ASP A 38 5.49 -1.27 -12.37
CA ASP A 38 4.31 -1.36 -11.52
C ASP A 38 4.67 -1.30 -10.03
N PHE A 39 5.72 -2.06 -9.63
CA PHE A 39 6.27 -2.03 -8.28
C PHE A 39 6.64 -0.60 -7.85
N LEU A 40 7.38 0.14 -8.68
CA LEU A 40 7.77 1.52 -8.37
C LEU A 40 6.57 2.46 -8.25
N ILE A 41 5.57 2.33 -9.12
CA ILE A 41 4.36 3.15 -9.09
C ILE A 41 3.60 2.92 -7.79
N TYR A 42 3.31 1.66 -7.46
CA TYR A 42 2.57 1.33 -6.25
C TYR A 42 3.35 1.72 -4.99
N ASN A 43 4.65 1.44 -4.93
CA ASN A 43 5.49 1.78 -3.80
C ASN A 43 5.56 3.30 -3.56
N THR A 44 5.72 4.08 -4.63
CA THR A 44 5.75 5.53 -4.58
C THR A 44 4.40 6.11 -4.17
N SER A 45 3.30 5.56 -4.70
CA SER A 45 1.96 6.02 -4.31
C SER A 45 1.67 5.78 -2.82
N GLY A 46 2.04 4.62 -2.28
CA GLY A 46 1.94 4.33 -0.85
C GLY A 46 2.82 5.24 0.00
N PHE A 47 4.03 5.54 -0.47
CA PHE A 47 4.94 6.48 0.19
C PHE A 47 4.36 7.90 0.24
N VAL A 48 3.91 8.43 -0.90
CA VAL A 48 3.32 9.77 -0.99
C VAL A 48 2.05 9.86 -0.13
N ALA A 49 1.17 8.85 -0.18
CA ALA A 49 -0.01 8.80 0.67
C ALA A 49 0.35 8.84 2.17
N SER A 50 1.39 8.11 2.59
CA SER A 50 1.86 8.14 3.98
C SER A 50 2.43 9.52 4.38
N LEU A 51 3.17 10.19 3.49
CA LEU A 51 3.64 11.55 3.73
C LEU A 51 2.48 12.54 3.80
N SER A 52 1.46 12.41 2.96
CA SER A 52 0.26 13.23 3.01
C SER A 52 -0.48 13.09 4.35
N ILE A 53 -0.59 11.88 4.89
CA ILE A 53 -1.16 11.65 6.23
C ILE A 53 -0.37 12.40 7.30
N ILE A 54 0.96 12.29 7.29
CA ILE A 54 1.84 12.97 8.27
C ILE A 54 1.70 14.49 8.13
N LEU A 55 1.74 15.03 6.92
CA LEU A 55 1.58 16.45 6.65
C LEU A 55 0.22 16.96 7.14
N LEU A 56 -0.86 16.23 6.85
CA LEU A 56 -2.20 16.59 7.31
C LEU A 56 -2.29 16.59 8.84
N LEU A 57 -1.71 15.59 9.50
CA LEU A 57 -1.67 15.51 10.97
C LEU A 57 -0.88 16.66 11.61
N ILE A 58 0.25 17.07 11.04
CA ILE A 58 1.11 18.12 11.59
C ILE A 58 0.62 19.52 11.22
N SER A 59 -0.02 19.69 10.06
CA SER A 59 -0.44 21.00 9.53
C SER A 59 -1.43 21.78 10.40
N GLY A 60 -2.09 21.13 11.37
CA GLY A 60 -3.02 21.79 12.29
C GLY A 60 -4.19 22.48 11.60
N LEU A 61 -4.57 22.02 10.39
CA LEU A 61 -5.63 22.63 9.59
C LEU A 61 -6.94 22.74 10.41
N PRO A 62 -7.63 23.89 10.39
CA PRO A 62 -8.89 24.11 11.12
C PRO A 62 -10.08 23.42 10.43
N LEU A 63 -9.89 22.17 9.98
CA LEU A 63 -10.93 21.34 9.40
C LEU A 63 -11.84 20.80 10.52
N LYS A 64 -13.13 20.66 10.23
CA LYS A 64 -14.04 19.96 11.15
C LYS A 64 -13.46 18.57 11.43
N ARG A 65 -13.26 18.23 12.71
CA ARG A 65 -12.66 16.96 13.16
C ARG A 65 -13.24 15.74 12.43
N ARG A 66 -14.54 15.76 12.12
CA ARG A 66 -15.20 14.70 11.35
C ARG A 66 -14.65 14.60 9.92
N VAL A 67 -14.63 15.70 9.16
CA VAL A 67 -14.14 15.71 7.77
C VAL A 67 -12.67 15.34 7.70
N PHE A 68 -11.87 15.88 8.63
CA PHE A 68 -10.44 15.57 8.73
C PHE A 68 -10.17 14.07 8.90
N MET A 69 -10.87 13.41 9.83
CA MET A 69 -10.74 11.96 10.04
C MET A 69 -11.17 11.15 8.81
N TRP A 70 -12.22 11.58 8.10
CA TRP A 70 -12.67 10.92 6.86
C TRP A 70 -11.61 11.03 5.74
N ILE A 71 -10.97 12.19 5.59
CA ILE A 71 -9.89 12.38 4.62
C ILE A 71 -8.70 11.46 4.94
N LEU A 72 -8.23 11.49 6.20
CA LEU A 72 -7.13 10.63 6.64
C LEU A 72 -7.43 9.14 6.40
N MET A 73 -8.67 8.73 6.66
CA MET A 73 -9.11 7.37 6.43
C MET A 73 -9.00 7.00 4.95
N ILE A 74 -9.55 7.79 4.04
CA ILE A 74 -9.47 7.52 2.59
C ILE A 74 -8.01 7.41 2.12
N ILE A 75 -7.14 8.32 2.57
CA ILE A 75 -5.71 8.28 2.22
C ILE A 75 -5.06 7.00 2.78
N MET A 76 -5.44 6.58 3.98
CA MET A 76 -4.96 5.33 4.58
C MET A 76 -5.37 4.10 3.76
N TRP A 77 -6.61 4.05 3.27
CA TRP A 77 -7.07 2.98 2.39
C TRP A 77 -6.20 2.90 1.12
N VAL A 78 -5.97 4.04 0.48
CA VAL A 78 -5.10 4.12 -0.70
C VAL A 78 -3.68 3.65 -0.38
N ALA A 79 -3.11 4.09 0.75
CA ALA A 79 -1.76 3.70 1.17
C ALA A 79 -1.64 2.19 1.37
N ILE A 80 -2.63 1.57 2.02
CA ILE A 80 -2.61 0.14 2.35
C ILE A 80 -2.80 -0.71 1.09
N THR A 81 -3.74 -0.33 0.20
CA THR A 81 -3.92 -1.04 -1.07
C THR A 81 -2.67 -0.92 -1.96
N ALA A 82 -2.05 0.25 -2.02
CA ALA A 82 -0.81 0.46 -2.77
C ALA A 82 0.34 -0.40 -2.21
N MET A 83 0.50 -0.47 -0.89
CA MET A 83 1.52 -1.31 -0.25
C MET A 83 1.27 -2.81 -0.50
N ALA A 84 0.01 -3.26 -0.45
CA ALA A 84 -0.34 -4.64 -0.75
C ALA A 84 0.02 -5.02 -2.21
N LEU A 85 -0.31 -4.16 -3.18
CA LEU A 85 0.04 -4.36 -4.59
C LEU A 85 1.55 -4.37 -4.82
N THR A 86 2.27 -3.48 -4.15
CA THR A 86 3.74 -3.45 -4.16
C THR A 86 4.32 -4.78 -3.69
N TYR A 87 3.78 -5.32 -2.61
CA TYR A 87 4.21 -6.60 -2.04
C TYR A 87 3.96 -7.78 -2.99
N VAL A 88 2.80 -7.80 -3.67
CA VAL A 88 2.50 -8.79 -4.71
C VAL A 88 3.55 -8.77 -5.81
N LYS A 89 3.85 -7.59 -6.36
CA LYS A 89 4.82 -7.42 -7.45
C LYS A 89 6.25 -7.79 -7.03
N ALA A 90 6.62 -7.49 -5.79
CA ALA A 90 7.91 -7.92 -5.26
C ALA A 90 7.99 -9.45 -5.17
N ILE A 91 6.97 -10.11 -4.62
CA ILE A 91 6.93 -11.58 -4.46
C ILE A 91 6.88 -12.30 -5.80
N SER A 92 6.18 -11.76 -6.80
CA SER A 92 6.04 -12.41 -8.10
C SER A 92 7.37 -12.63 -8.81
N VAL A 93 8.34 -11.75 -8.58
CA VAL A 93 9.69 -11.86 -9.17
C VAL A 93 10.53 -12.95 -8.51
N PHE A 94 10.27 -13.28 -7.25
CA PHE A 94 11.01 -14.32 -6.51
C PHE A 94 10.32 -15.68 -6.50
N THR A 95 9.01 -15.70 -6.77
CA THR A 95 8.20 -16.91 -6.66
C THR A 95 8.19 -17.62 -8.00
N PRO A 96 8.67 -18.87 -8.09
CA PRO A 96 8.62 -19.59 -9.35
C PRO A 96 7.17 -19.82 -9.78
N ASP A 97 6.91 -19.83 -11.09
CA ASP A 97 5.57 -19.71 -11.69
C ASP A 97 4.51 -20.66 -11.11
N HIS A 98 4.92 -21.87 -10.70
CA HIS A 98 4.03 -22.87 -10.11
C HIS A 98 3.43 -22.47 -8.75
N GLN A 99 4.02 -21.51 -8.03
CA GLN A 99 3.52 -21.01 -6.73
C GLN A 99 2.86 -19.62 -6.83
N TYR A 100 2.92 -18.97 -7.99
CA TYR A 100 2.38 -17.62 -8.19
C TYR A 100 0.87 -17.54 -7.87
N ALA A 101 0.09 -18.49 -8.36
CA ALA A 101 -1.35 -18.54 -8.11
C ALA A 101 -1.69 -18.72 -6.62
N ALA A 102 -0.86 -19.46 -5.86
CA ALA A 102 -1.05 -19.63 -4.44
C ALA A 102 -0.71 -18.34 -3.67
N ALA A 103 0.41 -17.68 -4.02
CA ALA A 103 0.81 -16.41 -3.44
C ALA A 103 -0.24 -15.31 -3.66
N LEU A 104 -0.76 -15.19 -4.89
CA LEU A 104 -1.85 -14.25 -5.20
C LEU A 104 -3.09 -14.53 -4.37
N LYS A 105 -3.51 -15.81 -4.26
CA LYS A 105 -4.69 -16.17 -3.46
C LYS A 105 -4.52 -15.77 -2.00
N VAL A 106 -3.37 -16.05 -1.39
CA VAL A 106 -3.10 -15.68 0.01
C VAL A 106 -3.16 -14.17 0.21
N ILE A 107 -2.55 -13.39 -0.68
CA ILE A 107 -2.51 -11.93 -0.55
C ILE A 107 -3.91 -11.33 -0.78
N VAL A 108 -4.65 -11.79 -1.78
CA VAL A 108 -6.02 -11.32 -2.05
C VAL A 108 -6.96 -11.67 -0.91
N ILE A 109 -6.89 -12.89 -0.36
CA ILE A 109 -7.69 -13.27 0.81
C ILE A 109 -7.33 -12.40 2.01
N GLY A 110 -6.04 -12.19 2.29
CA GLY A 110 -5.58 -11.31 3.36
C GLY A 110 -6.11 -9.88 3.21
N GLN A 111 -6.02 -9.31 2.00
CA GLN A 111 -6.52 -7.98 1.70
C GLN A 111 -8.05 -7.87 1.82
N LEU A 112 -8.79 -8.90 1.39
CA LEU A 112 -10.24 -8.97 1.51
C LEU A 112 -10.69 -9.06 2.98
N VAL A 113 -10.02 -9.91 3.78
CA VAL A 113 -10.28 -10.04 5.21
C VAL A 113 -10.02 -8.71 5.91
N TRP A 114 -8.89 -8.06 5.62
CA TRP A 114 -8.55 -6.76 6.20
C TRP A 114 -9.55 -5.67 5.80
N SER A 115 -9.90 -5.59 4.51
CA SER A 115 -10.91 -4.65 4.01
C SER A 115 -12.28 -4.88 4.64
N GLY A 116 -12.70 -6.14 4.78
CA GLY A 116 -13.95 -6.53 5.43
C GLY A 116 -13.98 -6.14 6.91
N LEU A 117 -12.89 -6.40 7.65
CA LEU A 117 -12.75 -6.01 9.04
C LEU A 117 -12.85 -4.48 9.21
N MET A 118 -12.16 -3.72 8.34
CA MET A 118 -12.23 -2.26 8.38
C MET A 118 -13.63 -1.74 8.02
N LEU A 119 -14.32 -2.36 7.06
CA LEU A 119 -15.70 -2.00 6.71
C LEU A 119 -16.67 -2.30 7.87
N LEU A 120 -16.51 -3.43 8.56
CA LEU A 120 -17.31 -3.78 9.74
C LEU A 120 -17.10 -2.79 10.88
N LEU A 121 -15.86 -2.37 11.15
CA LEU A 121 -15.57 -1.34 12.16
C LEU A 121 -16.22 0.01 11.80
N LEU A 122 -16.25 0.37 10.51
CA LEU A 122 -16.92 1.58 10.04
C LEU A 122 -18.43 1.52 10.19
N LEU A 123 -19.04 0.40 9.81
CA LEU A 123 -20.47 0.17 10.02
C LEU A 123 -20.81 0.23 11.51
N GLY A 124 -20.04 -0.46 12.36
CA GLY A 124 -20.22 -0.39 13.82
C GLY A 124 -20.11 1.04 14.36
N TYR A 125 -19.13 1.82 13.91
CA TYR A 125 -19.00 3.23 14.29
C TYR A 125 -20.20 4.08 13.83
N ILE A 126 -20.71 3.84 12.62
CA ILE A 126 -21.87 4.57 12.07
C ILE A 126 -23.15 4.19 12.83
N GLU A 127 -23.37 2.91 13.12
CA GLU A 127 -24.52 2.41 13.89
C GLU A 127 -24.53 2.98 15.31
N ILE A 128 -23.41 2.91 16.03
CA ILE A 128 -23.28 3.51 17.39
C ILE A 128 -23.59 5.02 17.34
N LYS A 129 -23.17 5.69 16.27
CA LYS A 129 -23.42 7.12 16.08
C LYS A 129 -24.88 7.45 15.74
N LEU A 130 -25.56 6.58 15.00
CA LEU A 130 -26.99 6.69 14.73
C LEU A 130 -27.79 6.47 16.02
N LEU A 131 -27.47 5.43 16.78
CA LEU A 131 -28.14 5.10 18.04
C LEU A 131 -28.00 6.22 19.07
N THR A 132 -26.80 6.78 19.23
CA THR A 132 -26.58 7.93 20.14
C THR A 132 -27.34 9.18 19.70
N LYS A 133 -27.52 9.41 18.39
CA LYS A 133 -28.32 10.52 17.87
C LYS A 133 -29.83 10.32 18.04
N VAL A 134 -30.31 9.06 17.95
CA VAL A 134 -31.72 8.72 18.18
C VAL A 134 -32.09 8.82 19.65
N TRP A 135 -31.20 8.39 20.56
CA TRP A 135 -31.48 8.39 22.00
C TRP A 135 -31.24 9.74 22.69
N PHE A 136 -30.38 10.60 22.12
CA PHE A 136 -30.15 11.97 22.58
C PHE A 136 -30.32 12.99 21.44
N PRO A 137 -31.56 13.31 21.05
CA PRO A 137 -31.81 14.40 20.11
C PRO A 137 -31.54 15.73 20.84
N SER A 138 -30.48 16.43 20.42
CA SER A 138 -30.14 17.80 20.85
C SER A 138 -31.13 18.83 20.31
#